data_AF-A0A1U7CW61-F1
#
_entry.id   AF-A0A1U7CW61-F1
#
_cell.length_a   1.000
_cell.length_b   1.000
_cell.length_c   1.000
_cell.angle_alpha   90.00
_cell.angle_beta   90.00
_cell.angle_gamma   90.00
#
_symmetry.space_group_name_H-M   'P 1'
#
loop_
_entity.id
_entity.type
_entity.pdbx_description
1 polymer ?
#
loop_
_entity_poly.entity_id
_entity_poly.type
_entity_poly.pdbx_seq_one_letter_code
_entity_poly.pdbx_strand_id
1 'polypeptide(L)'
;MRAAQGKPKRRGLTAAAVLVCLMVVTLVSGVLVKLGVAYRDQVRVQERRLQAEWLAESGVDRAFARLAAKPDYTGERWEISAEALGQPASLAPEKGPSAVVTIRVERPSAQGEARIVQVQADYPPDPPRRIRYTREVVVPQTP
;
A
#
# COMPACT_ATOMS: atom_id res chain seq x y z
N MET A 1 -74.84 -21.75 -22.23
CA MET A 1 -73.82 -22.54 -22.95
C MET A 1 -72.60 -21.65 -23.22
N ARG A 2 -71.42 -22.19 -22.86
CA ARG A 2 -70.04 -21.89 -23.33
C ARG A 2 -69.44 -20.48 -23.14
N ALA A 3 -68.60 -20.41 -22.11
CA ALA A 3 -67.46 -19.52 -22.02
C ALA A 3 -66.46 -19.74 -23.18
N ALA A 4 -65.86 -18.66 -23.67
CA ALA A 4 -64.67 -18.71 -24.50
C ALA A 4 -63.68 -17.65 -24.00
N GLN A 5 -62.89 -18.04 -23.00
CA GLN A 5 -61.70 -17.33 -22.55
C GLN A 5 -60.58 -17.49 -23.61
N GLY A 6 -60.10 -16.38 -24.17
CA GLY A 6 -58.85 -16.31 -24.94
C GLY A 6 -58.27 -14.91 -24.76
N LYS A 7 -57.02 -14.68 -24.36
CA LYS A 7 -55.77 -15.39 -24.68
C LYS A 7 -54.76 -15.24 -23.53
N PRO A 8 -54.11 -16.30 -23.02
CA PRO A 8 -53.04 -16.18 -22.04
C PRO A 8 -51.66 -16.63 -22.59
N LYS A 9 -51.18 -16.02 -23.69
CA LYS A 9 -49.81 -16.31 -24.21
C LYS A 9 -48.82 -15.14 -24.14
N ARG A 10 -49.29 -13.88 -24.23
CA ARG A 10 -48.39 -12.70 -24.27
C ARG A 10 -47.89 -12.26 -22.89
N ARG A 11 -48.71 -12.42 -21.84
CA ARG A 11 -48.35 -12.05 -20.46
C ARG A 11 -47.16 -12.85 -19.93
N GLY A 12 -47.09 -14.14 -20.25
CA GLY A 12 -45.96 -14.99 -19.88
C GLY A 12 -44.65 -14.56 -20.57
N LEU A 13 -44.72 -14.15 -21.83
CA LEU A 13 -43.56 -13.66 -22.58
C LEU A 13 -43.02 -12.34 -22.00
N THR A 14 -43.90 -11.40 -21.64
CA THR A 14 -43.48 -10.13 -21.01
C THR A 14 -42.85 -10.38 -19.64
N ALA A 15 -43.45 -11.26 -18.81
CA ALA A 15 -42.87 -11.61 -17.51
C ALA A 15 -41.51 -12.29 -17.66
N ALA A 16 -41.36 -13.22 -18.60
CA ALA A 16 -40.08 -13.86 -18.90
C ALA A 16 -39.01 -12.85 -19.36
N ALA A 17 -39.36 -11.92 -20.24
CA ALA A 17 -38.45 -10.88 -20.70
C ALA A 17 -37.98 -9.96 -19.55
N VAL A 18 -38.89 -9.58 -18.65
CA VAL A 18 -38.55 -8.79 -17.46
C VAL A 18 -37.62 -9.58 -16.52
N LEU A 19 -37.91 -10.86 -16.27
CA LEU A 19 -37.06 -11.71 -15.42
C LEU A 19 -35.65 -11.87 -16.00
N VAL A 20 -35.52 -12.09 -17.30
CA VAL A 20 -34.22 -12.14 -17.98
C VAL A 20 -33.48 -10.81 -17.84
N CYS A 21 -34.18 -9.69 -18.05
CA CYS A 21 -33.58 -8.37 -17.86
C CYS A 21 -33.09 -8.16 -16.42
N LEU A 22 -33.91 -8.50 -15.41
CA LEU A 22 -33.52 -8.42 -14.01
C LEU A 22 -32.34 -9.34 -13.68
N MET A 23 -32.29 -10.54 -14.25
CA MET A 23 -31.17 -11.45 -14.08
C MET A 23 -29.88 -10.84 -14.64
N VAL A 24 -29.93 -10.28 -15.86
CA VAL A 24 -28.78 -9.59 -16.47
C VAL A 24 -28.33 -8.40 -15.64
N VAL A 25 -29.26 -7.54 -15.20
CA VAL A 25 -28.94 -6.40 -14.34
C VAL A 25 -28.28 -6.86 -13.04
N THR A 26 -28.82 -7.90 -12.39
CA THR A 26 -28.26 -8.45 -11.14
C THR A 26 -26.84 -8.98 -11.34
N LEU A 27 -26.58 -9.69 -12.44
CA LEU A 27 -25.24 -10.19 -12.78
C LEU A 27 -24.26 -9.03 -13.01
N VAL A 28 -24.66 -8.01 -13.78
CA VAL A 28 -23.83 -6.83 -14.04
C VAL A 28 -23.54 -6.06 -12.75
N SER A 29 -24.55 -5.80 -11.92
CA SER A 29 -24.38 -5.16 -10.61
C SER A 29 -23.44 -5.96 -9.71
N GLY A 30 -23.57 -7.29 -9.69
CA GLY A 30 -22.67 -8.16 -8.92
C GLY A 30 -21.22 -8.04 -9.36
N VAL A 31 -20.96 -7.95 -10.66
CA VAL A 31 -19.62 -7.73 -11.22
C VAL A 31 -19.08 -6.35 -10.83
N LEU A 32 -19.87 -5.29 -10.97
CA LEU A 32 -19.45 -3.94 -10.60
C LEU A 32 -19.08 -3.81 -9.11
N VAL A 33 -19.86 -4.44 -8.22
CA VAL A 33 -19.54 -4.46 -6.78
C VAL A 33 -18.21 -5.17 -6.53
N LYS A 34 -17.97 -6.32 -7.17
CA LYS A 34 -16.70 -7.04 -7.04
C LYS A 34 -15.51 -6.21 -7.53
N LEU A 35 -15.64 -5.54 -8.68
CA LEU A 35 -14.61 -4.63 -9.19
C LEU A 35 -14.36 -3.47 -8.22
N GLY A 36 -15.41 -2.86 -7.67
CA GLY A 36 -15.28 -1.77 -6.71
C GLY A 36 -14.52 -2.18 -5.45
N VAL A 37 -14.77 -3.38 -4.92
CA VAL A 37 -14.03 -3.92 -3.78
C VAL A 37 -12.57 -4.16 -4.14
N ALA A 38 -12.30 -4.83 -5.27
CA ALA A 38 -10.94 -5.12 -5.72
C ALA A 38 -10.14 -3.83 -5.96
N TYR A 39 -10.76 -2.81 -6.55
CA TYR A 39 -10.13 -1.52 -6.78
C TYR A 39 -9.74 -0.81 -5.48
N ARG A 40 -10.61 -0.85 -4.46
CA ARG A 40 -10.29 -0.27 -3.15
C ARG A 40 -9.09 -0.95 -2.48
N ASP A 41 -9.00 -2.26 -2.58
CA ASP A 41 -7.87 -3.00 -2.03
C ASP A 41 -6.57 -2.67 -2.79
N GLN A 42 -6.63 -2.54 -4.12
CA GLN A 42 -5.49 -2.09 -4.93
C GLN A 42 -5.03 -0.68 -4.55
N VAL A 43 -5.96 0.27 -4.40
CA VAL A 43 -5.62 1.65 -3.99
C VAL A 43 -4.90 1.66 -2.64
N ARG A 44 -5.36 0.87 -1.66
CA ARG A 44 -4.72 0.76 -0.33
C ARG A 44 -3.32 0.16 -0.39
N VAL A 45 -3.10 -0.81 -1.27
CA VAL A 45 -1.76 -1.40 -1.47
C VAL A 45 -0.82 -0.36 -2.10
N GLN A 46 -1.30 0.40 -3.07
CA GLN A 46 -0.51 1.45 -3.72
C GLN A 46 -0.17 2.59 -2.76
N GLU A 47 -1.12 3.03 -1.94
CA GLU A 47 -0.91 4.04 -0.90
C GLU A 47 0.19 3.59 0.08
N ARG A 48 0.12 2.35 0.59
CA ARG A 48 1.16 1.82 1.48
C ARG A 48 2.52 1.71 0.81
N ARG A 49 2.56 1.35 -0.48
CA ARG A 49 3.79 1.27 -1.24
C ARG A 49 4.45 2.64 -1.38
N LEU A 50 3.67 3.66 -1.72
CA LEU A 50 4.15 5.04 -1.82
C LEU A 50 4.64 5.55 -0.46
N GLN A 51 3.92 5.23 0.62
CA GLN A 51 4.35 5.59 1.97
C GLN A 51 5.68 4.91 2.34
N ALA A 52 5.85 3.61 2.04
CA ALA A 52 7.12 2.92 2.28
C ALA A 52 8.27 3.53 1.46
N GLU A 53 8.01 3.91 0.21
CA GLU A 53 8.98 4.59 -0.64
C GLU A 53 9.41 5.95 -0.09
N TRP A 54 8.46 6.81 0.31
CA TRP A 54 8.75 8.10 0.93
C TRP A 54 9.49 7.97 2.27
N LEU A 55 9.18 6.93 3.04
CA LEU A 55 9.90 6.62 4.27
C LEU A 55 11.35 6.19 4.01
N ALA A 56 11.59 5.41 2.96
CA ALA A 56 12.94 5.06 2.56
C ALA A 56 13.72 6.29 2.09
N GLU A 57 13.08 7.21 1.35
CA GLU A 57 13.73 8.45 0.93
C GLU A 57 14.07 9.36 2.11
N SER A 58 13.11 9.53 3.03
CA SER A 58 13.35 10.28 4.27
C SER A 58 14.48 9.64 5.10
N GLY A 59 14.61 8.31 5.05
CA GLY A 59 15.71 7.60 5.69
C GLY A 59 17.06 7.82 5.02
N VAL A 60 17.12 8.04 3.70
CA VAL A 60 18.34 8.45 2.98
C VAL A 60 18.77 9.85 3.44
N ASP A 61 17.85 10.81 3.45
CA ASP A 61 18.13 12.17 3.92
C ASP A 61 18.61 12.17 5.38
N ARG A 62 17.97 11.35 6.22
CA ARG A 62 18.39 11.13 7.60
C ARG A 62 19.79 10.53 7.69
N ALA A 63 20.11 9.54 6.86
CA ALA A 63 21.44 8.94 6.83
C ALA A 63 22.51 9.97 6.45
N PHE A 64 22.24 10.82 5.46
CA PHE A 64 23.14 11.92 5.09
C PHE A 64 23.35 12.91 6.24
N ALA A 65 22.27 13.35 6.89
CA ALA A 65 22.36 14.24 8.05
C ALA A 65 23.17 13.60 9.20
N ARG A 66 22.98 12.31 9.46
CA ARG A 66 23.73 11.56 10.47
C ARG A 66 25.20 11.42 10.10
N LEU A 67 25.52 11.10 8.85
CA LEU A 67 26.89 10.95 8.37
C LEU A 67 27.66 12.28 8.39
N ALA A 68 26.99 13.39 8.04
CA ALA A 68 27.57 14.73 8.13
C ALA A 68 27.89 15.12 9.57
N ALA A 69 27.02 14.78 10.52
CA ALA A 69 27.24 15.05 11.95
C ALA A 69 28.22 14.07 12.62
N LYS A 70 28.23 12.81 12.18
CA LYS A 70 29.01 11.70 12.75
C LYS A 70 29.59 10.83 11.63
N PRO A 71 30.85 11.08 11.21
CA PRO A 71 31.49 10.33 10.15
C PRO A 71 31.67 8.83 10.44
N ASP A 72 31.52 8.40 11.69
CA ASP A 72 31.59 7.01 12.11
C ASP A 72 30.21 6.31 12.15
N TYR A 73 29.13 6.99 11.77
CA TYR A 73 27.80 6.40 11.73
C TYR A 73 27.73 5.16 10.82
N THR A 74 27.18 4.06 11.36
CA THR A 74 27.07 2.75 10.68
C THR A 74 25.64 2.38 10.32
N GLY A 75 24.65 3.13 10.81
CA GLY A 75 23.23 2.82 10.64
C GLY A 75 22.42 3.00 11.91
N GLU A 76 21.11 2.93 11.78
CA GLU A 76 20.17 2.97 12.90
C GLU A 76 18.86 2.30 12.50
N ARG A 77 18.10 1.86 13.50
CA ARG A 77 16.69 1.51 13.35
C ARG A 77 15.87 2.69 13.84
N TRP A 78 15.11 3.30 12.94
CA TRP A 78 14.21 4.40 13.24
C TRP A 78 12.77 3.90 13.30
N GLU A 79 12.18 3.96 14.48
CA GLU A 79 10.79 3.59 14.73
C GLU A 79 9.91 4.85 14.71
N ILE A 80 8.82 4.81 13.96
CA ILE A 80 7.95 5.98 13.70
C ILE A 80 6.56 5.68 14.25
N SER A 81 6.05 6.58 15.08
CA SER A 81 4.71 6.49 15.66
C SER A 81 3.63 6.93 14.67
N ALA A 82 2.36 6.67 14.99
CA ALA A 82 1.24 7.08 14.15
C ALA A 82 1.16 8.61 14.03
N GLU A 83 1.41 9.31 15.14
CA GLU A 83 1.35 10.77 15.22
C GLU A 83 2.40 11.41 14.32
N ALA A 84 3.60 10.84 14.27
CA ALA A 84 4.68 11.31 13.38
C ALA A 84 4.36 11.10 11.89
N LEU A 85 3.48 10.16 11.56
CA LEU A 85 2.94 9.96 10.20
C LEU A 85 1.69 10.82 9.92
N GLY A 86 1.29 11.70 10.85
CA GLY A 86 0.07 12.49 10.74
C GLY A 86 -1.21 11.65 10.83
N GLN A 87 -1.12 10.42 11.35
CA GLN A 87 -2.28 9.54 11.49
C GLN A 87 -3.01 9.83 12.80
N PRO A 88 -4.35 9.75 12.80
CA PRO A 88 -5.11 9.83 14.04
C PRO A 88 -4.76 8.66 14.95
N ALA A 89 -4.82 8.88 16.26
CA ALA A 89 -4.57 7.85 17.26
C ALA A 89 -5.47 6.61 17.10
N SER A 90 -6.65 6.74 16.49
CA SER A 90 -7.54 5.62 16.18
C SER A 90 -7.00 4.64 15.12
N LEU A 91 -5.99 5.06 14.34
CA LEU A 91 -5.29 4.22 13.36
C LEU A 91 -3.94 3.74 13.87
N ALA A 92 -3.51 4.18 15.06
CA ALA A 92 -2.30 3.68 15.68
C ALA A 92 -2.44 2.19 16.02
N PRO A 93 -1.39 1.38 15.81
CA PRO A 93 -1.37 0.02 16.30
C PRO A 93 -1.44 0.02 17.83
N GLU A 94 -2.16 -0.95 18.43
CA GLU A 94 -2.25 -1.10 19.89
C GLU A 94 -0.88 -1.25 20.55
N LYS A 95 0.10 -1.81 19.82
CA LYS A 95 1.46 -2.01 20.28
C LYS A 95 2.45 -1.85 19.13
N GLY A 96 3.57 -1.19 19.41
CA GLY A 96 4.68 -1.04 18.49
C GLY A 96 4.57 0.18 17.58
N PRO A 97 5.55 0.38 16.68
CA PRO A 97 5.56 1.52 15.78
C PRO A 97 4.62 1.34 14.60
N SER A 98 4.22 2.45 13.98
CA SER A 98 3.41 2.45 12.75
C SER A 98 4.26 2.25 11.49
N ALA A 99 5.55 2.60 11.55
CA ALA A 99 6.52 2.30 10.51
C ALA A 99 7.91 2.08 11.11
N VAL A 100 8.74 1.35 10.36
CA VAL A 100 10.13 1.10 10.74
C VAL A 100 11.02 1.37 9.54
N VAL A 101 12.05 2.18 9.73
CA VAL A 101 13.11 2.42 8.74
C VAL A 101 14.42 1.90 9.30
N THR A 102 15.07 0.99 8.59
CA THR A 102 16.39 0.44 8.94
C THR A 102 17.42 0.99 7.98
N ILE A 103 18.39 1.74 8.51
CA ILE A 103 19.49 2.33 7.77
C ILE A 103 20.74 1.51 8.07
N ARG A 104 21.49 1.14 7.04
CA ARG A 104 22.81 0.52 7.12
C ARG A 104 23.79 1.29 6.24
N VAL A 105 24.98 1.54 6.77
CA VAL A 105 26.07 2.18 6.05
C VAL A 105 27.22 1.20 5.96
N GLU A 106 27.52 0.76 4.75
CA GLU A 106 28.66 -0.07 4.46
C GLU A 106 29.86 0.84 4.17
N ARG A 107 30.91 0.68 4.99
CA ARG A 107 32.19 1.34 4.74
C ARG A 107 33.02 0.42 3.84
N PRO A 108 33.48 0.92 2.69
CA PRO A 108 34.38 0.14 1.87
C PRO A 108 35.73 -0.10 2.57
N SER A 109 36.35 -1.21 2.22
CA SER A 109 37.59 -1.71 2.81
C SER A 109 38.82 -0.86 2.46
N ALA A 110 38.76 -0.08 1.39
CA ALA A 110 39.84 0.77 0.91
C ALA A 110 39.60 2.26 1.23
N GLN A 111 40.65 2.96 1.67
CA GLN A 111 40.65 4.41 1.85
C GLN A 111 40.39 5.10 0.49
N GLY A 112 39.31 5.89 0.40
CA GLY A 112 38.92 6.65 -0.79
C GLY A 112 37.70 6.11 -1.55
N GLU A 113 37.18 4.94 -1.21
CA GLU A 113 35.96 4.41 -1.85
C GLU A 113 34.68 5.05 -1.28
N ALA A 114 33.67 5.21 -2.14
CA ALA A 114 32.38 5.79 -1.76
C ALA A 114 31.60 4.87 -0.80
N ARG A 115 30.95 5.45 0.21
CA ARG A 115 30.16 4.67 1.18
C ARG A 115 28.83 4.27 0.58
N ILE A 116 28.35 3.06 0.86
CA ILE A 116 27.03 2.61 0.42
C ILE A 116 26.06 2.76 1.58
N VAL A 117 24.96 3.49 1.36
CA VAL A 117 23.87 3.63 2.32
C VAL A 117 22.69 2.82 1.80
N GLN A 118 22.31 1.79 2.54
CA GLN A 118 21.11 0.99 2.31
C GLN A 118 20.03 1.39 3.32
N VAL A 119 18.88 1.80 2.83
CA VAL A 119 17.72 2.16 3.65
C VAL A 119 16.55 1.27 3.29
N GLN A 120 16.01 0.56 4.28
CA GLN A 120 14.82 -0.27 4.14
C GLN A 120 13.69 0.30 4.98
N ALA A 121 12.56 0.62 4.36
CA ALA A 121 11.34 1.01 5.03
C ALA A 121 10.32 -0.13 5.01
N ASP A 122 9.74 -0.42 6.17
CA ASP A 122 8.66 -1.37 6.37
C ASP A 122 7.41 -0.61 6.87
N TYR A 123 6.36 -0.59 6.03
CA TYR A 123 5.09 0.08 6.34
C TYR A 123 3.85 -0.70 5.87
N PRO A 124 2.89 -1.00 6.78
CA PRO A 124 3.13 -1.14 8.23
C PRO A 124 4.22 -2.19 8.50
N PRO A 125 4.84 -2.22 9.70
CA PRO A 125 5.99 -3.08 9.96
C PRO A 125 5.65 -4.57 10.07
N ASP A 126 4.40 -4.90 10.36
CA ASP A 126 3.99 -6.27 10.66
C ASP A 126 3.25 -6.96 9.50
N PRO A 127 3.54 -8.26 9.24
CA PRO A 127 2.73 -9.10 8.37
C PRO A 127 1.27 -9.19 8.86
N PRO A 128 0.30 -9.42 7.97
CA PRO A 128 0.43 -9.70 6.54
C PRO A 128 0.40 -8.46 5.64
N ARG A 129 0.22 -7.25 6.21
CA ARG A 129 0.01 -6.02 5.43
C ARG A 129 1.30 -5.29 5.08
N ARG A 130 2.44 -5.75 5.61
CA ARG A 130 3.75 -5.15 5.40
C ARG A 130 4.10 -5.01 3.93
N ILE A 131 4.41 -3.78 3.54
CA ILE A 131 5.14 -3.48 2.32
C ILE A 131 6.55 -3.06 2.70
N ARG A 132 7.53 -3.66 2.03
CA ARG A 132 8.95 -3.36 2.19
C ARG A 132 9.45 -2.64 0.94
N TYR A 133 10.10 -1.51 1.13
CA TYR A 133 10.83 -0.81 0.08
C TYR A 133 12.27 -0.59 0.52
N THR A 134 13.22 -0.86 -0.38
CA THR A 134 14.64 -0.68 -0.11
C THR A 134 15.22 0.28 -1.13
N ARG A 135 15.99 1.26 -0.65
CA ARG A 135 16.74 2.20 -1.47
C ARG A 135 18.21 2.12 -1.10
N GLU A 136 19.07 2.16 -2.12
CA GLU A 136 20.51 2.13 -1.96
C GLU A 136 21.10 3.34 -2.66
N VAL A 137 21.99 4.07 -1.97
CA VAL A 137 22.62 5.27 -2.49
C VAL A 137 24.11 5.25 -2.18
N VAL A 138 24.91 5.62 -3.18
CA VAL A 138 26.36 5.78 -3.06
C VAL A 138 26.65 7.20 -2.61
N VAL A 139 27.38 7.33 -1.51
CA VAL A 139 27.80 8.60 -0.94
C VAL A 139 29.25 8.86 -1.33
N PRO A 140 29.52 9.79 -2.27
CA PRO A 140 30.89 10.17 -2.57
C PRO A 140 31.52 10.79 -1.32
N GLN A 141 32.75 10.37 -0.99
CA GLN A 141 33.54 11.08 0.01
C GLN A 141 33.85 12.46 -0.57
N THR A 142 33.12 13.49 -0.17
CA THR A 142 33.39 14.85 -0.64
C THR A 142 34.79 15.26 -0.18
N PRO A 143 35.63 15.86 -1.04
CA PRO A 143 37.03 16.20 -0.72
C PRO A 143 37.17 17.23 0.41
#